data_AF-A0A9D1X9U3-F1
#
_entry.id   AF-A0A9D1X9U3-F1
#
_cell.length_a   1.000
_cell.length_b   1.000
_cell.length_c   1.000
_cell.angle_alpha   90.00
_cell.angle_beta   90.00
_cell.angle_gamma   90.00
#
_symmetry.space_group_name_H-M   'P 1'
#
loop_
_entity.id
_entity.type
_entity.pdbx_description
1 polymer ?
#
loop_
_entity_poly.entity_id
_entity_poly.type
_entity_poly.pdbx_seq_one_letter_code
_entity_poly.pdbx_strand_id
1 'polypeptide(L)'
;MGQYLMVGLRLGFSIDKEDIAKVVNEERTVEDILRSFEKYYLPAPIYRREEQEDTYVYSLDKALLDKELMPFLERFYDFRYITRHEKEKGKVVLDLLETLPSTDKRLEVAKRKEYDCYQWDRYLSAYYVDDWRIKRVLVRTEVLLLSFEGKILMECYDSLFDFFRRSIINQFPDFEIAKTIDVYING
;
A
#
# COMPACT_ATOMS: atom_id res chain seq x y z
N MET A 1 -14.55 9.30 -15.07
CA MET A 1 -13.29 8.57 -14.77
C MET A 1 -13.66 7.16 -14.35
N GLY A 2 -12.84 6.16 -14.68
CA GLY A 2 -13.17 4.75 -14.39
C GLY A 2 -12.53 4.29 -13.08
N GLN A 3 -13.08 3.25 -12.46
CA GLN A 3 -12.45 2.55 -11.33
C GLN A 3 -11.57 1.42 -11.86
N TYR A 4 -10.36 1.27 -11.32
CA TYR A 4 -9.36 0.32 -11.80
C TYR A 4 -8.92 -0.63 -10.70
N LEU A 5 -8.63 -1.87 -11.06
CA LEU A 5 -8.02 -2.84 -10.15
C LEU A 5 -6.53 -2.59 -10.08
N MET A 6 -6.01 -2.44 -8.87
CA MET A 6 -4.61 -2.12 -8.64
C MET A 6 -3.98 -3.15 -7.71
N VAL A 7 -2.71 -3.43 -7.96
CA VAL A 7 -1.83 -4.16 -7.04
C VAL A 7 -0.67 -3.26 -6.72
N GLY A 8 -0.38 -3.07 -5.44
CA GLY A 8 0.70 -2.17 -5.01
C GLY A 8 1.26 -2.50 -3.63
N LEU A 9 2.39 -1.89 -3.28
CA LEU A 9 2.98 -1.95 -1.96
C LEU A 9 2.50 -0.77 -1.13
N ARG A 10 1.85 -1.01 0.01
CA ARG A 10 1.50 0.05 0.95
C ARG A 10 2.79 0.57 1.59
N LEU A 11 3.16 1.81 1.27
CA LEU A 11 4.38 2.44 1.77
C LEU A 11 4.15 3.18 3.08
N GLY A 12 2.92 3.62 3.31
CA GLY A 12 2.59 4.30 4.55
C GLY A 12 1.10 4.58 4.70
N PHE A 13 0.76 5.02 5.91
CA PHE A 13 -0.59 5.39 6.31
C PHE A 13 -0.54 6.73 7.03
N SER A 14 -1.58 7.53 6.88
CA SER A 14 -1.79 8.72 7.71
C SER A 14 -3.22 8.79 8.19
N ILE A 15 -3.36 9.21 9.45
CA ILE A 15 -4.64 9.37 10.14
C ILE A 15 -4.67 10.76 10.75
N ASP A 16 -5.68 11.54 10.39
CA ASP A 16 -5.83 12.90 10.89
C ASP A 16 -6.31 12.86 12.36
N LYS A 17 -5.68 13.65 13.24
CA LYS A 17 -6.04 13.72 14.66
C LYS A 17 -7.48 14.17 14.86
N GLU A 18 -7.97 15.03 13.97
CA GLU A 18 -9.36 15.48 13.95
C GLU A 18 -10.34 14.31 13.76
N ASP A 19 -10.01 13.34 12.90
CA ASP A 19 -10.87 12.18 12.68
C ASP A 19 -10.88 11.22 13.86
N ILE A 20 -9.75 11.09 14.56
CA ILE A 20 -9.69 10.33 15.82
C ILE A 20 -10.51 11.03 16.91
N ALA A 21 -10.40 12.36 17.03
CA ALA A 21 -11.12 13.13 18.05
C ALA A 21 -12.65 12.94 17.96
N LYS A 22 -13.19 12.66 16.77
CA LYS A 22 -14.62 12.40 16.55
C LYS A 22 -15.10 11.08 17.17
N VAL A 23 -14.20 10.14 17.45
CA VAL A 23 -14.56 8.79 17.92
C VAL A 23 -14.05 8.46 19.32
N VAL A 24 -13.11 9.25 19.85
CA VAL A 24 -12.60 9.14 21.23
C VAL A 24 -13.72 9.39 22.24
N ASN A 25 -13.72 8.61 23.32
CA ASN A 25 -14.60 8.77 24.47
C ASN A 25 -13.95 8.19 25.74
N GLU A 26 -14.69 8.18 26.86
CA GLU A 26 -14.19 7.68 28.15
C GLU A 26 -13.75 6.20 28.11
N GLU A 27 -14.34 5.39 27.24
CA GLU A 27 -14.05 3.95 27.11
C GLU A 27 -12.96 3.65 26.06
N ARG A 28 -12.60 4.63 25.23
CA ARG A 28 -11.71 4.44 24.09
C ARG A 28 -10.84 5.67 23.89
N THR A 29 -9.60 5.55 24.35
CA THR A 29 -8.59 6.59 24.20
C THR A 29 -8.02 6.62 22.77
N VAL A 30 -7.27 7.68 22.46
CA VAL A 30 -6.50 7.79 21.21
C VAL A 30 -5.57 6.59 21.04
N GLU A 31 -4.84 6.20 22.09
CA GLU A 31 -3.88 5.11 22.02
C GLU A 31 -4.58 3.75 21.83
N ASP A 32 -5.77 3.54 22.40
CA ASP A 32 -6.55 2.32 22.16
C ASP A 32 -6.94 2.18 20.68
N ILE A 33 -7.33 3.29 20.04
CA ILE A 33 -7.67 3.35 18.61
C ILE A 33 -6.43 3.04 17.77
N LEU A 34 -5.30 3.69 18.06
CA LEU A 34 -4.06 3.50 17.31
C LEU A 34 -3.52 2.08 17.46
N ARG A 35 -3.53 1.49 18.66
CA ARG A 35 -3.10 0.10 18.87
C ARG A 35 -4.00 -0.90 18.16
N SER A 36 -5.31 -0.65 18.14
CA SER A 36 -6.26 -1.49 17.41
C SER A 36 -6.01 -1.37 15.90
N PHE A 37 -5.76 -0.18 15.39
CA PHE A 37 -5.35 0.04 14.00
C PHE A 37 -4.05 -0.71 13.67
N GLU A 38 -3.03 -0.60 14.51
CA GLU A 38 -1.75 -1.30 14.34
C GLU A 38 -1.91 -2.82 14.32
N LYS A 39 -2.77 -3.37 15.18
CA LYS A 39 -3.00 -4.80 15.27
C LYS A 39 -3.78 -5.38 14.09
N TYR A 40 -4.79 -4.65 13.60
CA TYR A 40 -5.77 -5.20 12.66
C TYR A 40 -5.62 -4.66 11.23
N TYR A 41 -5.03 -3.49 11.05
CA TYR A 41 -4.97 -2.81 9.76
C TYR A 41 -3.57 -2.77 9.15
N LEU A 42 -2.53 -2.67 9.99
CA LEU A 42 -1.16 -2.79 9.51
C LEU A 42 -0.87 -4.25 9.10
N PRO A 43 -0.26 -4.48 7.93
CA PRO A 43 -0.04 -5.84 7.45
C PRO A 43 1.05 -6.60 8.24
N ALA A 44 1.96 -5.87 8.87
CA ALA A 44 3.10 -6.42 9.60
C ALA A 44 3.70 -5.34 10.51
N PRO A 45 4.45 -5.71 11.57
CA PRO A 45 5.14 -4.79 12.47
C PRO A 45 6.42 -4.20 11.84
N ILE A 46 6.32 -3.73 10.60
CA ILE A 46 7.41 -3.19 9.77
C ILE A 46 7.21 -1.70 9.44
N TYR A 47 6.25 -1.07 10.10
CA TYR A 47 5.96 0.36 10.00
C TYR A 47 6.37 1.04 11.29
N ARG A 48 6.89 2.25 11.18
CA ARG A 48 7.20 3.12 12.31
C ARG A 48 6.14 4.19 12.41
N ARG A 49 5.55 4.32 13.60
CA ARG A 49 4.59 5.37 13.93
C ARG A 49 5.35 6.63 14.35
N GLU A 50 4.98 7.75 13.75
CA GLU A 50 5.42 9.09 14.12
C GLU A 50 4.20 9.97 14.36
N GLU A 51 4.22 10.73 15.46
CA GLU A 51 3.22 11.75 15.72
C GLU A 51 3.71 13.09 15.17
N GLN A 52 2.91 13.68 14.28
CA GLN A 52 3.11 15.03 13.75
C GLN A 52 2.09 15.97 14.37
N GLU A 53 2.10 17.26 13.99
CA GLU A 53 1.20 18.28 14.55
C GLU A 53 -0.27 17.85 14.45
N ASP A 54 -0.73 17.55 13.23
CA ASP A 54 -2.14 17.26 12.93
C ASP A 54 -2.43 15.80 12.58
N THR A 55 -1.40 14.96 12.44
CA THR A 55 -1.55 13.59 11.92
C THR A 55 -0.71 12.57 12.68
N TYR A 56 -1.19 11.33 12.71
CA TYR A 56 -0.38 10.16 13.01
C TYR A 56 0.05 9.52 11.70
N VAL A 57 1.36 9.38 11.48
CA VAL A 57 1.95 8.85 10.26
C VAL A 57 2.62 7.52 10.55
N TYR A 58 2.36 6.54 9.69
CA TYR A 58 3.01 5.24 9.70
C TYR A 58 3.82 5.10 8.43
N SER A 59 5.13 4.95 8.55
CA SER A 59 6.05 4.81 7.41
C SER A 59 6.67 3.43 7.40
N LEU A 60 6.67 2.76 6.25
CA LEU A 60 7.39 1.49 6.07
C LEU A 60 8.88 1.69 6.35
N ASP A 61 9.51 0.72 7.02
CA ASP A 61 10.93 0.81 7.38
C ASP A 61 11.82 1.07 6.14
N LYS A 62 12.54 2.20 6.16
CA LYS A 62 13.43 2.60 5.07
C LYS A 62 14.52 1.57 4.82
N ALA A 63 15.08 0.97 5.88
CA ALA A 63 16.14 -0.02 5.72
C ALA A 63 15.63 -1.28 5.02
N LEU A 64 14.36 -1.66 5.26
CA LEU A 64 13.70 -2.75 4.56
C LEU A 64 13.49 -2.41 3.08
N LEU A 65 13.00 -1.21 2.79
CA LEU A 65 12.83 -0.71 1.41
C LEU A 65 14.16 -0.69 0.66
N ASP A 66 15.22 -0.14 1.26
CA ASP A 66 16.56 -0.07 0.66
C ASP A 66 17.14 -1.45 0.34
N LYS A 67 16.83 -2.44 1.20
CA LYS A 67 17.28 -3.82 1.03
C LYS A 67 16.47 -4.58 -0.02
N GLU A 68 15.15 -4.45 -0.01
CA GLU A 68 14.27 -5.41 -0.69
C GLU A 68 13.55 -4.87 -1.93
N LEU A 69 13.46 -3.55 -2.12
CA LEU A 69 12.64 -2.99 -3.20
C LEU A 69 13.04 -3.51 -4.59
N MET A 70 14.32 -3.39 -4.97
CA MET A 70 14.75 -3.79 -6.32
C MET A 70 14.61 -5.31 -6.57
N PRO A 71 15.17 -6.20 -5.71
CA PRO A 71 15.01 -7.64 -5.92
C PRO A 71 13.56 -8.11 -5.87
N PHE A 72 12.71 -7.44 -5.06
CA PHE A 72 11.28 -7.72 -5.04
C PHE A 72 10.61 -7.32 -6.36
N LEU A 73 10.88 -6.12 -6.90
CA LEU A 73 10.31 -5.67 -8.18
C LEU A 73 10.68 -6.59 -9.34
N GLU A 74 11.93 -7.02 -9.40
CA GLU A 74 12.40 -8.00 -10.40
C GLU A 74 11.57 -9.29 -10.36
N ARG A 75 11.42 -9.86 -9.16
CA ARG A 75 10.65 -11.10 -8.94
C ARG A 75 9.16 -10.90 -9.19
N PHE A 76 8.61 -9.77 -8.76
CA PHE A 76 7.19 -9.44 -8.94
C PHE A 76 6.84 -9.28 -10.41
N TYR A 77 7.64 -8.53 -11.19
CA TYR A 77 7.37 -8.32 -12.61
C TYR A 77 7.56 -9.60 -13.44
N ASP A 78 8.55 -10.45 -13.13
CA ASP A 78 8.68 -11.74 -13.81
C ASP A 78 7.50 -12.68 -13.50
N PHE A 79 6.99 -12.66 -12.26
CA PHE A 79 5.80 -13.42 -11.89
C PHE A 79 4.53 -12.87 -12.55
N ARG A 80 4.34 -11.55 -12.53
CA ARG A 80 3.11 -10.88 -12.96
C ARG A 80 2.95 -10.84 -14.48
N TYR A 81 4.04 -10.58 -15.20
CA TYR A 81 3.99 -10.36 -16.64
C TYR A 81 4.53 -11.59 -17.38
N ILE A 82 3.62 -12.34 -18.02
CA ILE A 82 3.97 -13.64 -18.62
C ILE A 82 4.31 -13.47 -20.10
N THR A 83 3.54 -12.65 -20.82
CA THR A 83 3.75 -12.47 -22.26
C THR A 83 4.95 -11.57 -22.54
N ARG A 84 5.60 -11.76 -23.70
CA ARG A 84 6.75 -10.93 -24.11
C ARG A 84 6.42 -9.43 -24.09
N HIS A 85 5.22 -9.06 -24.55
CA HIS A 85 4.81 -7.65 -24.60
C HIS A 85 4.63 -7.06 -23.19
N GLU A 86 4.08 -7.81 -22.26
CA GLU A 86 3.93 -7.36 -20.87
C GLU A 86 5.26 -7.32 -20.13
N LYS A 87 6.15 -8.30 -20.36
CA LYS A 87 7.49 -8.32 -19.74
C LYS A 87 8.30 -7.07 -20.08
N GLU A 88 8.13 -6.52 -21.28
CA GLU A 88 8.79 -5.28 -21.68
C GLU A 88 8.39 -4.10 -20.79
N LYS A 89 7.14 -4.05 -20.29
CA LYS A 89 6.66 -2.99 -19.39
C LYS A 89 7.48 -2.95 -18.10
N GLY A 90 7.60 -4.11 -17.44
CA GLY A 90 8.39 -4.24 -16.22
C GLY A 90 9.87 -4.02 -16.48
N LYS A 91 10.40 -4.53 -17.60
CA LYS A 91 11.81 -4.39 -17.96
C LYS A 91 12.25 -2.93 -18.13
N VAL A 92 11.49 -2.13 -18.87
CA VAL A 92 11.82 -0.70 -19.10
C VAL A 92 11.93 0.05 -17.77
N VAL A 93 11.03 -0.23 -16.83
CA VAL A 93 11.07 0.36 -15.49
C VAL A 93 12.30 -0.11 -14.72
N LEU A 94 12.54 -1.43 -14.66
CA LEU A 94 13.70 -1.98 -13.92
C LEU A 94 15.02 -1.42 -14.44
N ASP A 95 15.22 -1.41 -15.76
CA ASP A 95 16.42 -0.87 -16.40
C ASP A 95 16.64 0.61 -16.01
N LEU A 96 15.58 1.42 -15.92
CA LEU A 96 15.68 2.79 -15.41
C LEU A 96 16.05 2.84 -13.92
N LEU A 97 15.34 2.09 -13.08
CA LEU A 97 15.51 2.12 -11.62
C LEU A 97 16.89 1.61 -11.16
N GLU A 98 17.50 0.71 -11.93
CA GLU A 98 18.87 0.23 -11.72
C GLU A 98 19.91 1.34 -11.87
N THR A 99 19.67 2.31 -12.77
CA THR A 99 20.59 3.45 -12.96
C THR A 99 20.55 4.46 -11.80
N LEU A 100 19.54 4.37 -10.93
CA LEU A 100 19.33 5.32 -9.85
C LEU A 100 20.09 4.90 -8.58
N PRO A 101 20.74 5.85 -7.88
CA PRO A 101 21.66 5.53 -6.80
C PRO A 101 20.99 5.16 -5.47
N SER A 102 19.69 5.40 -5.32
CA SER A 102 19.00 5.21 -4.04
C SER A 102 17.51 4.93 -4.22
N THR A 103 16.91 4.33 -3.20
CA THR A 103 15.46 4.12 -3.12
C THR A 103 14.67 5.42 -3.17
N ASP A 104 15.15 6.48 -2.51
CA ASP A 104 14.49 7.78 -2.54
C ASP A 104 14.36 8.30 -3.99
N LYS A 105 15.42 8.16 -4.80
CA LYS A 105 15.39 8.50 -6.23
C LYS A 105 14.48 7.58 -7.05
N ARG A 106 14.40 6.29 -6.71
CA ARG A 106 13.46 5.36 -7.34
C ARG A 106 12.01 5.76 -7.05
N LEU A 107 11.68 6.09 -5.80
CA LEU A 107 10.35 6.56 -5.41
C LEU A 107 9.99 7.92 -6.01
N GLU A 108 10.96 8.80 -6.26
CA GLU A 108 10.74 10.05 -7.02
C GLU A 108 10.24 9.78 -8.45
N VAL A 109 10.70 8.71 -9.11
CA VAL A 109 10.20 8.32 -10.44
C VAL A 109 8.73 7.92 -10.37
N ALA A 110 8.33 7.13 -9.36
CA ALA A 110 6.94 6.72 -9.18
C ALA A 110 5.99 7.93 -9.09
N LYS A 111 6.42 9.01 -8.44
CA LYS A 111 5.64 10.26 -8.29
C LYS A 111 5.37 10.98 -9.61
N ARG A 112 6.18 10.75 -10.65
CA ARG A 112 5.97 11.33 -12.00
C ARG A 112 4.85 10.63 -12.76
N LYS A 113 4.48 9.41 -12.35
CA LYS A 113 3.40 8.60 -12.95
C LYS A 113 3.59 8.38 -14.46
N GLU A 114 4.84 8.21 -14.89
CA GLU A 114 5.20 8.00 -16.30
C GLU A 114 5.01 6.54 -16.76
N TYR A 115 4.99 5.59 -15.82
CA TYR A 115 4.97 4.15 -16.11
C TYR A 115 3.79 3.47 -15.44
N ASP A 116 2.86 2.88 -16.21
CA ASP A 116 1.63 2.27 -15.67
C ASP A 116 1.86 1.16 -14.63
N CYS A 117 3.03 0.53 -14.63
CA CYS A 117 3.40 -0.52 -13.67
C CYS A 117 4.27 -0.02 -12.51
N TYR A 118 4.52 1.29 -12.42
CA TYR A 118 5.35 1.89 -11.38
C TYR A 118 4.94 3.34 -11.11
N GLN A 119 3.92 3.53 -10.27
CA GLN A 119 3.38 4.85 -9.97
C GLN A 119 3.13 5.05 -8.48
N TRP A 120 3.26 6.30 -8.04
CA TRP A 120 2.79 6.69 -6.73
C TRP A 120 1.28 6.87 -6.76
N ASP A 121 0.59 6.17 -5.87
CA ASP A 121 -0.84 6.26 -5.72
C ASP A 121 -1.25 6.51 -4.27
N ARG A 122 -2.46 7.01 -4.08
CA ARG A 122 -3.05 7.22 -2.76
C ARG A 122 -4.54 6.97 -2.80
N TYR A 123 -5.05 6.36 -1.74
CA TYR A 123 -6.48 6.18 -1.56
C TYR A 123 -6.89 6.42 -0.11
N LEU A 124 -8.17 6.69 0.10
CA LEU A 124 -8.79 6.83 1.42
C LEU A 124 -9.62 5.58 1.72
N SER A 125 -9.42 5.01 2.90
CA SER A 125 -10.21 3.89 3.41
C SER A 125 -10.79 4.21 4.78
N ALA A 126 -11.87 3.53 5.13
CA ALA A 126 -12.49 3.63 6.44
C ALA A 126 -11.93 2.55 7.37
N TYR A 127 -11.32 2.96 8.48
CA TYR A 127 -11.03 2.08 9.61
C TYR A 127 -12.16 2.20 10.63
N TYR A 128 -12.88 1.10 10.84
CA TYR A 128 -13.97 1.05 11.82
C TYR A 128 -13.40 0.70 13.20
N VAL A 129 -13.64 1.58 14.17
CA VAL A 129 -13.12 1.45 15.54
C VAL A 129 -14.06 0.64 16.44
N ASP A 130 -15.25 0.30 15.96
CA ASP A 130 -16.23 -0.53 16.66
C ASP A 130 -16.73 -1.70 15.80
N ASP A 131 -17.17 -2.76 16.47
CA ASP A 131 -17.69 -3.98 15.81
C ASP A 131 -18.97 -3.71 15.02
N TRP A 132 -19.74 -2.71 15.43
CA TRP A 132 -20.98 -2.29 14.78
C TRP A 132 -20.75 -1.48 13.51
N ARG A 133 -19.50 -1.14 13.18
CA ARG A 133 -19.11 -0.34 12.01
C ARG A 133 -19.82 1.01 11.90
N ILE A 134 -20.09 1.64 13.05
CA ILE A 134 -20.76 2.94 13.14
C ILE A 134 -19.72 4.04 13.22
N LYS A 135 -18.69 3.85 14.06
CA LYS A 135 -17.61 4.81 14.25
C LYS A 135 -16.44 4.44 13.35
N ARG A 136 -16.05 5.38 12.48
CA ARG A 136 -14.93 5.22 11.57
C ARG A 136 -13.97 6.40 11.63
N VAL A 137 -12.73 6.10 11.35
CA VAL A 137 -11.64 7.05 11.12
C VAL A 137 -11.19 6.87 9.68
N LEU A 138 -10.93 7.97 8.97
CA LEU A 138 -10.40 7.88 7.62
C LEU A 138 -8.89 7.64 7.69
N VAL A 139 -8.43 6.71 6.85
CA VAL A 139 -7.02 6.36 6.72
C VAL A 139 -6.61 6.66 5.30
N ARG A 140 -5.65 7.56 5.14
CA ARG A 140 -5.01 7.80 3.86
C ARG A 140 -3.86 6.82 3.72
N THR A 141 -3.90 6.01 2.67
CA THR A 141 -2.87 5.01 2.36
C THR A 141 -2.07 5.48 1.17
N GLU A 142 -0.74 5.49 1.30
CA GLU A 142 0.20 5.78 0.23
C GLU A 142 0.73 4.46 -0.33
N VAL A 143 0.71 4.31 -1.65
CA VAL A 143 0.98 3.05 -2.33
C VAL A 143 1.96 3.25 -3.49
N LEU A 144 2.91 2.33 -3.60
CA LEU A 144 3.66 2.13 -4.83
C LEU A 144 2.91 1.12 -5.70
N LEU A 145 2.24 1.62 -6.73
CA LEU A 145 1.51 0.81 -7.70
C LEU A 145 2.48 -0.02 -8.54
N LEU A 146 2.19 -1.32 -8.65
CA LEU A 146 2.99 -2.30 -9.40
C LEU A 146 2.24 -2.87 -10.62
N SER A 147 0.92 -2.90 -10.56
CA SER A 147 0.07 -3.37 -11.64
C SER A 147 -1.23 -2.59 -11.63
N PHE A 148 -1.65 -2.16 -12.81
CA PHE A 148 -2.88 -1.43 -13.06
C PHE A 148 -3.68 -2.17 -14.12
N GLU A 149 -4.88 -2.61 -13.77
CA GLU A 149 -5.75 -3.41 -14.64
C GLU A 149 -7.10 -2.75 -14.87
N GLY A 150 -7.77 -3.21 -15.93
CA GLY A 150 -8.90 -2.56 -16.58
C GLY A 150 -10.09 -2.18 -15.68
N LYS A 151 -11.03 -1.45 -16.26
CA LYS A 151 -12.17 -0.88 -15.56
C LYS A 151 -13.01 -1.95 -14.87
N ILE A 152 -13.17 -1.85 -13.55
CA ILE A 152 -14.11 -2.65 -12.78
C ILE A 152 -15.44 -1.88 -12.66
N LEU A 153 -16.55 -2.58 -12.84
CA LEU A 153 -17.91 -2.02 -12.80
C LEU A 153 -18.67 -2.34 -11.50
N MET A 154 -18.03 -2.94 -10.50
CA MET A 154 -18.72 -3.43 -9.31
C MET A 154 -17.89 -3.28 -8.05
N GLU A 155 -18.51 -2.68 -7.02
CA GLU A 155 -17.97 -2.48 -5.68
C GLU A 155 -18.35 -3.68 -4.78
N CYS A 156 -17.72 -3.81 -3.59
CA CYS A 156 -17.95 -4.85 -2.56
C CYS A 156 -17.23 -6.21 -2.73
N TYR A 157 -16.00 -6.25 -3.25
CA TYR A 157 -15.16 -7.46 -3.32
C TYR A 157 -14.12 -7.57 -2.20
N ASP A 158 -14.24 -6.82 -1.09
CA ASP A 158 -13.18 -6.69 -0.08
C ASP A 158 -12.61 -8.05 0.40
N SER A 159 -13.47 -9.05 0.65
CA SER A 159 -13.03 -10.39 1.05
C SER A 159 -12.32 -11.17 -0.06
N LEU A 160 -12.71 -10.94 -1.32
CA LEU A 160 -12.06 -11.54 -2.49
C LEU A 160 -10.70 -10.88 -2.77
N PHE A 161 -10.60 -9.56 -2.62
CA PHE A 161 -9.33 -8.85 -2.73
C PHE A 161 -8.36 -9.25 -1.64
N ASP A 162 -8.83 -9.47 -0.41
CA ASP A 162 -7.99 -10.06 0.63
C ASP A 162 -7.51 -11.47 0.26
N PHE A 163 -8.36 -12.30 -0.35
CA PHE A 163 -7.95 -13.62 -0.84
C PHE A 163 -6.89 -13.52 -1.95
N PHE A 164 -7.04 -12.61 -2.92
CA PHE A 164 -6.03 -12.37 -3.96
C PHE A 164 -4.73 -11.85 -3.36
N ARG A 165 -4.81 -10.87 -2.46
CA ARG A 165 -3.67 -10.32 -1.72
C ARG A 165 -2.89 -11.43 -1.03
N ARG A 166 -3.55 -12.28 -0.23
CA ARG A 166 -2.90 -13.41 0.46
C ARG A 166 -2.28 -14.40 -0.52
N SER A 167 -2.97 -14.70 -1.62
CA SER A 167 -2.47 -15.58 -2.69
C SER A 167 -1.19 -15.04 -3.34
N ILE A 168 -1.12 -13.74 -3.60
CA ILE A 168 0.05 -13.07 -4.17
C ILE A 168 1.20 -13.06 -3.15
N ILE A 169 0.96 -12.66 -1.90
CA ILE A 169 1.97 -12.64 -0.83
C ILE A 169 2.68 -13.98 -0.69
N ASN A 170 1.93 -15.09 -0.78
CA ASN A 170 2.47 -16.45 -0.67
C ASN A 170 3.46 -16.82 -1.78
N GLN A 171 3.54 -16.06 -2.88
CA GLN A 171 4.53 -16.28 -3.95
C GLN A 171 5.88 -15.64 -3.64
N PHE A 172 5.96 -14.79 -2.61
CA PHE A 172 7.14 -14.01 -2.26
C PHE A 172 7.56 -14.22 -0.80
N PRO A 173 7.73 -15.47 -0.32
CA PRO A 173 8.03 -15.74 1.09
C PRO A 173 9.39 -15.20 1.54
N ASP A 174 10.32 -14.98 0.61
CA ASP A 174 11.67 -14.47 0.87
C ASP A 174 11.70 -12.94 1.09
N PHE A 175 10.59 -12.24 0.84
CA PHE A 175 10.49 -10.79 0.89
C PHE A 175 9.54 -10.35 1.99
N GLU A 176 10.07 -9.68 3.01
CA GLU A 176 9.24 -9.13 4.07
C GLU A 176 8.41 -7.95 3.56
N ILE A 177 8.93 -7.18 2.60
CA ILE A 177 8.16 -6.11 1.94
C ILE A 177 6.90 -6.65 1.23
N ALA A 178 6.88 -7.92 0.81
CA ALA A 178 5.70 -8.50 0.17
C ALA A 178 4.47 -8.51 1.08
N LYS A 179 4.64 -8.56 2.41
CA LYS A 179 3.52 -8.47 3.37
C LYS A 179 2.71 -7.17 3.19
N THR A 180 3.33 -6.13 2.64
CA THR A 180 2.69 -4.83 2.38
C THR A 180 1.84 -4.79 1.11
N ILE A 181 1.87 -5.84 0.29
CA ILE A 181 1.06 -5.94 -0.92
C ILE A 181 -0.40 -5.72 -0.57
N ASP A 182 -1.06 -4.96 -1.42
CA ASP A 182 -2.48 -4.71 -1.37
C ASP A 182 -3.10 -4.87 -2.75
N VAL A 183 -4.38 -5.24 -2.76
CA VAL A 183 -5.20 -5.37 -3.96
C VAL A 183 -6.43 -4.50 -3.73
N TYR A 184 -6.57 -3.44 -4.50
CA TYR A 184 -7.55 -2.39 -4.21
C TYR A 184 -8.14 -1.79 -5.49
N ILE A 185 -9.24 -1.07 -5.34
CA ILE A 185 -9.86 -0.30 -6.42
C ILE A 185 -9.60 1.19 -6.16
N ASN A 186 -9.16 1.91 -7.18
CA ASN A 186 -9.03 3.37 -7.15
C ASN A 186 -9.29 3.95 -8.55
N GLY A 187 -9.60 5.25 -8.69
CA GLY A 187 -9.97 5.83 -9.99
C GLY A 187 -10.26 7.33 -9.99
#